data_AF-A0A067Q8I0-F1
#
_entry.id   AF-A0A067Q8I0-F1
#
_cell.length_a   1.000
_cell.length_b   1.000
_cell.length_c   1.000
_cell.angle_alpha   90.00
_cell.angle_beta   90.00
_cell.angle_gamma   90.00
#
_symmetry.space_group_name_H-M   'P 1'
#
loop_
_entity.id
_entity.type
_entity.pdbx_description
1 polymer ?
#
loop_
_entity_poly.entity_id
_entity_poly.type
_entity_poly.pdbx_seq_one_letter_code
_entity_poly.pdbx_strand_id
1 'polypeptide(L)'
;MKLVLILLLSLCLLLVSASSGDRSPAFQSCLLKCDYRTCKSLSSTWSPSLALRLTRWTCTDDCKYTCMHEITSRALSSRNGEEVQQYYGKWPFWRLGGAQEPASVVFSLANLYMHLRGIRAVRRSVPEDHPLKTVYLWWGWVNVNAWIWSAVFHTRDLPWTEKMDYFSAAVAIMYGLYSTVVRFTHIYPPPPSSLTLSSRQPSSHWKKNLYRLWSTLCTLIIVAHITYLTSLPRFDYAYNITFNLVLGLSHNFLWLIFSLPASITSLFALKRYPHAPISYRPTFASKAAWFVVLTTLATTLELFDFAPWWRIIDAHSLWHAATVPIVGMWYDFLVQDSRDEGWRYGGWRDELKD
;
A
#
# COMPACT_ATOMS: atom_id res chain seq x y z
N MET A 1 2.10 7.96 -38.36
CA MET A 1 1.45 7.71 -37.05
C MET A 1 2.43 7.46 -35.91
N LYS A 2 3.38 6.51 -35.99
CA LYS A 2 4.35 6.25 -34.89
C LYS A 2 5.24 7.46 -34.52
N LEU A 3 5.73 8.21 -35.51
CA LEU A 3 6.57 9.38 -35.27
C LEU A 3 5.81 10.56 -34.64
N VAL A 4 4.54 10.77 -35.04
CA VAL A 4 3.65 11.79 -34.48
C VAL A 4 3.25 11.44 -33.05
N LEU A 5 3.01 10.15 -32.76
CA LEU A 5 2.75 9.67 -31.40
C LEU A 5 3.98 9.84 -30.50
N ILE A 6 5.19 9.56 -31.01
CA ILE A 6 6.46 9.79 -30.29
C ILE A 6 6.71 11.28 -30.08
N LEU A 7 6.40 12.15 -31.07
CA LEU A 7 6.51 13.60 -30.93
C LEU A 7 5.47 14.18 -29.95
N LEU A 8 4.25 13.67 -29.95
CA LEU A 8 3.21 14.07 -28.99
C LEU A 8 3.54 13.60 -27.57
N LEU A 9 4.05 12.37 -27.41
CA LEU A 9 4.56 11.85 -26.14
C LEU A 9 5.77 12.65 -25.65
N SER A 10 6.70 13.03 -26.54
CA SER A 10 7.86 13.85 -26.16
C SER A 10 7.51 15.31 -25.88
N LEU A 11 6.48 15.86 -26.51
CA LEU A 11 5.94 17.19 -26.17
C LEU A 11 5.22 17.19 -24.82
N CYS A 12 4.52 16.09 -24.46
CA CYS A 12 3.93 15.91 -23.14
C CYS A 12 4.98 15.73 -22.03
N LEU A 13 6.15 15.16 -22.34
CA LEU A 13 7.27 15.01 -21.39
C LEU A 13 7.95 16.35 -21.02
N LEU A 14 7.66 17.44 -21.73
CA LEU A 14 8.23 18.78 -21.49
C LEU A 14 7.33 19.69 -20.64
N LEU A 15 6.15 19.22 -20.21
CA LEU A 15 5.17 20.00 -19.46
C LEU A 15 5.02 19.52 -18.02
N VAL A 16 6.13 19.26 -17.33
CA VAL A 16 6.09 19.12 -15.86
C VAL A 16 6.02 20.53 -15.27
N SER A 17 4.80 21.04 -15.12
CA SER A 17 4.57 22.30 -14.42
C SER A 17 4.71 22.07 -12.92
N ALA A 18 5.41 22.96 -12.22
CA ALA A 18 5.31 23.04 -10.77
C ALA A 18 3.86 23.34 -10.38
N SER A 19 3.48 22.99 -9.14
CA SER A 19 2.13 23.25 -8.64
C SER A 19 1.76 24.72 -8.83
N SER A 20 0.48 24.97 -9.10
CA SER A 20 -0.01 26.34 -9.34
C SER A 20 0.31 27.29 -8.18
N GLY A 21 0.28 26.81 -6.94
CA GLY A 21 0.70 27.56 -5.77
C GLY A 21 2.18 27.94 -5.79
N ASP A 22 3.06 27.05 -6.25
CA ASP A 22 4.49 27.33 -6.38
C ASP A 22 4.75 28.42 -7.43
N ARG A 23 3.93 28.49 -8.48
CA ARG A 23 4.05 29.50 -9.55
C ARG A 23 3.38 30.83 -9.18
N SER A 24 2.64 30.89 -8.07
CA SER A 24 1.93 32.10 -7.65
C SER A 24 2.90 33.23 -7.29
N PRO A 25 2.77 34.42 -7.90
CA PRO A 25 3.58 35.59 -7.52
C PRO A 25 3.43 35.98 -6.05
N ALA A 26 2.23 35.78 -5.49
CA ALA A 26 1.96 36.04 -4.07
C ALA A 26 2.77 35.10 -3.18
N PHE A 27 2.85 33.82 -3.54
CA PHE A 27 3.62 32.81 -2.80
C PHE A 27 5.12 33.07 -2.89
N GLN A 28 5.64 33.31 -4.09
CA GLN A 28 7.05 33.62 -4.30
C GLN A 28 7.48 34.89 -3.56
N SER A 29 6.66 35.95 -3.61
CA SER A 29 6.94 37.18 -2.87
C SER A 29 6.94 36.98 -1.35
N CYS A 30 5.98 36.21 -0.82
CA CYS A 30 5.95 35.87 0.60
C CYS A 30 7.20 35.07 1.01
N LEU A 31 7.53 34.04 0.24
CA LEU A 31 8.64 33.14 0.54
C LEU A 31 9.97 33.89 0.57
N LEU A 32 10.25 34.74 -0.43
CA LEU A 32 11.46 35.55 -0.47
C LEU A 32 11.57 36.49 0.74
N LYS A 33 10.47 37.13 1.12
CA LYS A 33 10.43 38.03 2.29
C LYS A 33 10.66 37.27 3.59
N CYS A 34 10.01 36.11 3.75
CA CYS A 34 10.16 35.28 4.94
C CYS A 34 11.59 34.72 5.06
N ASP A 35 12.13 34.15 3.99
CA ASP A 35 13.48 33.58 3.98
C ASP A 35 14.55 34.63 4.32
N TYR A 36 14.45 35.82 3.71
CA TYR A 36 15.39 36.91 3.99
C TYR A 36 15.30 37.40 5.44
N ARG A 37 14.09 37.65 5.95
CA ARG A 37 13.89 38.25 7.28
C ARG A 37 14.09 37.25 8.41
N THR A 38 13.58 36.04 8.24
CA THR A 38 13.50 35.04 9.31
C THR A 38 14.69 34.09 9.31
N CYS A 39 15.18 33.68 8.14
CA CYS A 39 16.20 32.62 8.04
C CYS A 39 17.62 33.16 7.82
N LYS A 40 17.78 34.26 7.08
CA LYS A 40 19.10 34.80 6.67
C LYS A 40 19.53 36.05 7.45
N SER A 41 18.61 36.73 8.12
CA SER A 41 18.94 37.94 8.88
C SER A 41 19.90 37.62 10.05
N LEU A 42 20.89 38.50 10.28
CA LEU A 42 21.75 38.48 11.46
C LEU A 42 20.95 38.58 12.78
N SER A 43 19.73 39.14 12.70
CA SER A 43 18.77 39.21 13.80
C SER A 43 17.74 38.08 13.75
N SER A 44 18.07 36.91 13.17
CA SER A 44 17.14 35.79 13.02
C SER A 44 16.53 35.41 14.38
N THR A 45 15.20 35.37 14.44
CA THR A 45 14.43 34.99 15.63
C THR A 45 13.88 33.57 15.53
N TRP A 46 14.28 32.80 14.51
CA TRP A 46 13.72 31.48 14.28
C TRP A 46 14.21 30.48 15.34
N SER A 47 13.31 30.11 16.25
CA SER A 47 13.54 29.11 17.29
C SER A 47 12.42 28.07 17.22
N PRO A 48 12.64 26.94 16.50
CA PRO A 48 11.60 25.94 16.32
C PRO A 48 11.27 25.21 17.61
N SER A 49 10.01 24.81 17.78
CA SER A 49 9.59 23.97 18.90
C SER A 49 10.32 22.63 18.93
N LEU A 50 10.30 21.92 20.07
CA LEU A 50 10.92 20.58 20.17
C LEU A 50 10.37 19.62 19.10
N ALA A 51 9.05 19.64 18.88
CA ALA A 51 8.42 18.81 17.86
C ALA A 51 9.00 19.07 16.47
N LEU A 52 9.16 20.34 16.10
CA LEU A 52 9.71 20.71 14.79
C LEU A 52 11.19 20.32 14.64
N ARG A 53 11.96 20.40 15.72
CA ARG A 53 13.35 19.92 15.76
C ARG A 53 13.44 18.40 15.59
N LEU A 54 12.59 17.65 16.31
CA LEU A 54 12.56 16.19 16.24
C LEU A 54 12.15 15.70 14.85
N THR A 55 11.19 16.35 14.20
CA THR A 55 10.78 16.03 12.82
C THR A 55 11.59 16.78 11.76
N ARG A 56 12.72 17.39 12.14
CA ARG A 56 13.71 18.01 11.23
C ARG A 56 13.13 19.04 10.25
N TRP A 57 12.25 19.92 10.73
CA TRP A 57 11.82 21.09 9.95
C TRP A 57 12.91 22.14 9.95
N THR A 58 13.18 22.72 8.79
CA THR A 58 14.12 23.83 8.62
C THR A 58 13.39 25.16 8.64
N CYS A 59 14.13 26.27 8.79
CA CYS A 59 13.56 27.61 8.73
C CYS A 59 12.87 27.87 7.37
N THR A 60 13.50 27.41 6.29
CA THR A 60 12.95 27.57 4.93
C THR A 60 11.66 26.78 4.75
N ASP A 61 11.56 25.57 5.32
CA ASP A 61 10.31 24.80 5.31
C ASP A 61 9.21 25.49 6.12
N ASP A 62 9.56 26.13 7.23
CA ASP A 62 8.61 26.87 8.06
C ASP A 62 8.10 28.14 7.35
N CYS A 63 8.97 28.80 6.58
CA CYS A 63 8.56 29.90 5.69
C CYS A 63 7.63 29.42 4.57
N LYS A 64 7.92 28.29 3.91
CA LYS A 64 7.01 27.68 2.93
C LYS A 64 5.65 27.40 3.54
N TYR A 65 5.65 26.75 4.71
CA TYR A 65 4.43 26.44 5.46
C TYR A 65 3.62 27.70 5.78
N THR A 66 4.26 28.72 6.36
CA THR A 66 3.60 29.97 6.74
C THR A 66 2.97 30.67 5.55
N CYS A 67 3.73 30.84 4.46
CA CYS A 67 3.27 31.50 3.25
C CYS A 67 2.14 30.73 2.54
N MET A 68 2.25 29.40 2.47
CA MET A 68 1.21 28.52 1.95
C MET A 68 -0.10 28.71 2.74
N HIS A 69 -0.03 28.69 4.07
CA HIS A 69 -1.22 28.83 4.92
C HIS A 69 -1.82 30.23 4.88
N GLU A 70 -0.99 31.28 4.78
CA GLU A 70 -1.46 32.66 4.65
C GLU A 70 -2.26 32.85 3.36
N ILE A 71 -1.72 32.40 2.23
CA ILE A 71 -2.40 32.53 0.92
C ILE A 71 -3.65 31.67 0.88
N THR A 72 -3.59 30.44 1.38
CA THR A 72 -4.77 29.58 1.48
C THR A 72 -5.86 30.24 2.33
N SER A 73 -5.51 30.95 3.41
CA SER A 73 -6.49 31.64 4.26
C SER A 73 -7.13 32.84 3.57
N ARG A 74 -6.36 33.55 2.72
CA ARG A 74 -6.90 34.61 1.86
C ARG A 74 -7.86 34.04 0.81
N ALA A 75 -7.50 32.94 0.15
CA ALA A 75 -8.36 32.28 -0.83
C ALA A 75 -9.70 31.86 -0.20
N LEU A 76 -9.66 31.18 0.96
CA LEU A 76 -10.88 30.75 1.68
C LEU A 76 -11.75 31.89 2.21
N SER A 77 -11.19 33.09 2.42
CA SER A 77 -11.95 34.28 2.87
C SER A 77 -12.36 35.20 1.72
N SER A 78 -11.88 34.93 0.50
CA SER A 78 -12.20 35.70 -0.70
C SER A 78 -13.65 35.45 -1.10
N ARG A 79 -14.39 36.55 -1.30
CA ARG A 79 -15.78 36.49 -1.81
C ARG A 79 -15.85 36.12 -3.29
N ASN A 80 -14.72 36.12 -3.98
CA ASN A 80 -14.63 35.88 -5.43
C ASN A 80 -14.47 34.40 -5.78
N GLY A 81 -14.53 33.48 -4.80
CA GLY A 81 -14.43 32.04 -5.03
C GLY A 81 -13.02 31.60 -5.47
N GLU A 82 -11.97 32.21 -4.91
CA GLU A 82 -10.60 31.77 -5.17
C GLU A 82 -10.38 30.32 -4.72
N GLU A 83 -9.91 29.48 -5.64
CA GLU A 83 -9.62 28.09 -5.33
C GLU A 83 -8.34 27.94 -4.51
N VAL A 84 -8.36 27.00 -3.58
CA VAL A 84 -7.16 26.57 -2.86
C VAL A 84 -6.18 25.96 -3.85
N GLN A 85 -4.89 26.27 -3.68
CA GLN A 85 -3.84 25.82 -4.58
C GLN A 85 -3.01 24.71 -3.91
N GLN A 86 -2.45 23.81 -4.72
CA GLN A 86 -1.40 22.90 -4.28
C GLN A 86 -0.03 23.61 -4.30
N TYR A 87 0.85 23.21 -3.39
CA TYR A 87 2.21 23.70 -3.24
C TYR A 87 3.15 22.50 -3.12
N TYR A 88 4.21 22.46 -3.91
CA TYR A 88 5.17 21.36 -3.97
C TYR A 88 4.51 19.99 -4.14
N GLY A 89 3.47 19.91 -4.97
CA GLY A 89 2.70 18.69 -5.24
C GLY A 89 1.72 18.29 -4.13
N LYS A 90 1.47 19.15 -3.14
CA LYS A 90 0.65 18.82 -1.97
C LYS A 90 -0.36 19.89 -1.61
N TRP A 91 -1.43 19.46 -0.95
CA TRP A 91 -2.40 20.36 -0.36
C TRP A 91 -1.91 20.98 0.96
N PRO A 92 -2.48 22.14 1.38
CA PRO A 92 -2.08 22.81 2.61
C PRO A 92 -2.72 22.17 3.85
N PHE A 93 -1.93 21.37 4.59
CA PHE A 93 -2.36 20.70 5.82
C PHE A 93 -1.91 21.43 7.09
N TRP A 94 -2.77 21.50 8.10
CA TRP A 94 -2.36 21.89 9.44
C TRP A 94 -1.38 20.88 10.02
N ARG A 95 -0.17 21.34 10.33
CA ARG A 95 0.85 20.51 10.97
C ARG A 95 0.53 20.33 12.46
N LEU A 96 0.51 19.09 12.93
CA LEU A 96 0.26 18.75 14.34
C LEU A 96 1.44 17.97 14.93
N GLY A 97 2.03 18.46 16.01
CA GLY A 97 3.16 17.77 16.65
C GLY A 97 4.38 17.57 15.72
N GLY A 98 4.51 18.40 14.69
CA GLY A 98 5.55 18.26 13.65
C GLY A 98 5.15 17.35 12.49
N ALA A 99 4.06 16.59 12.58
CA ALA A 99 3.55 15.78 11.48
C ALA A 99 2.87 16.64 10.41
N GLN A 100 3.30 16.47 9.15
CA GLN A 100 2.82 17.22 8.00
C GLN A 100 1.35 16.90 7.67
N GLU A 101 0.98 15.62 7.68
CA GLU A 101 -0.35 15.13 7.31
C GLU A 101 -0.95 14.29 8.46
N PRO A 102 -1.51 14.91 9.50
CA PRO A 102 -1.84 14.21 10.75
C PRO A 102 -2.87 13.09 10.59
N ALA A 103 -3.88 13.27 9.72
CA ALA A 103 -4.88 12.23 9.47
C ALA A 103 -4.25 10.99 8.82
N SER A 104 -3.45 11.18 7.78
CA SER A 104 -2.71 10.10 7.12
C SER A 104 -1.82 9.35 8.10
N VAL A 105 -1.09 10.05 8.99
CA VAL A 105 -0.29 9.42 10.05
C VAL A 105 -1.15 8.54 10.98
N VAL A 106 -2.27 9.07 11.49
CA VAL A 106 -3.15 8.32 12.40
C VAL A 106 -3.72 7.08 11.71
N PHE A 107 -4.19 7.21 10.47
CA PHE A 107 -4.77 6.09 9.74
C PHE A 107 -3.72 5.06 9.29
N SER A 108 -2.48 5.47 9.00
CA SER A 108 -1.36 4.53 8.79
C SER A 108 -1.06 3.73 10.05
N LEU A 109 -1.03 4.38 11.22
CA LEU A 109 -0.85 3.69 12.51
C LEU A 109 -2.03 2.75 12.85
N ALA A 110 -3.25 3.12 12.48
CA ALA A 110 -4.42 2.26 12.64
C ALA A 110 -4.33 1.01 11.75
N ASN A 111 -3.88 1.15 10.50
CA ASN A 111 -3.60 0.00 9.63
C ASN A 111 -2.49 -0.89 10.19
N LEU A 112 -1.38 -0.31 10.64
CA LEU A 112 -0.29 -1.02 11.34
C LEU A 112 -0.85 -1.85 12.50
N TYR A 113 -1.69 -1.25 13.34
CA TYR A 113 -2.34 -1.96 14.46
C TYR A 113 -3.18 -3.14 13.98
N MET A 114 -3.96 -2.97 12.90
CA MET A 114 -4.78 -4.05 12.34
C MET A 114 -3.92 -5.20 11.80
N HIS A 115 -2.76 -4.92 11.19
CA HIS A 115 -1.80 -5.96 10.82
C HIS A 115 -1.18 -6.67 12.04
N LEU A 116 -0.82 -5.96 13.11
CA LEU A 116 -0.36 -6.59 14.35
C LEU A 116 -1.43 -7.49 14.98
N ARG A 117 -2.69 -7.04 15.00
CA ARG A 117 -3.83 -7.84 15.45
C ARG A 117 -4.00 -9.08 14.57
N GLY A 118 -3.91 -8.93 13.26
CA GLY A 118 -3.98 -10.02 12.28
C GLY A 118 -2.88 -11.05 12.44
N ILE A 119 -1.63 -10.62 12.63
CA ILE A 119 -0.49 -11.51 12.94
C ILE A 119 -0.80 -12.34 14.19
N ARG A 120 -1.33 -11.73 15.26
CA ARG A 120 -1.74 -12.45 16.47
C ARG A 120 -2.86 -13.44 16.18
N ALA A 121 -3.84 -13.08 15.36
CA ALA A 121 -4.95 -13.95 14.97
C ALA A 121 -4.45 -15.18 14.19
N VAL A 122 -3.54 -14.97 13.21
CA VAL A 122 -2.90 -16.06 12.44
C VAL A 122 -2.09 -16.97 13.35
N ARG A 123 -1.25 -16.42 14.25
CA ARG A 123 -0.45 -17.21 15.19
C ARG A 123 -1.32 -18.14 16.03
N ARG A 124 -2.44 -17.62 16.56
CA ARG A 124 -3.34 -18.35 17.48
C ARG A 124 -4.28 -19.32 16.79
N SER A 125 -4.76 -18.99 15.59
CA SER A 125 -5.91 -19.67 14.99
C SER A 125 -5.56 -20.58 13.82
N VAL A 126 -4.40 -20.37 13.17
CA VAL A 126 -3.94 -21.19 12.05
C VAL A 126 -3.06 -22.33 12.59
N PRO A 127 -3.33 -23.60 12.24
CA PRO A 127 -2.53 -24.75 12.69
C PRO A 127 -1.03 -24.60 12.38
N GLU A 128 -0.16 -25.09 13.26
CA GLU A 128 1.30 -24.97 13.10
C GLU A 128 1.84 -25.70 11.86
N ASP A 129 1.17 -26.77 11.44
CA ASP A 129 1.50 -27.55 10.25
C ASP A 129 0.87 -27.00 8.97
N HIS A 130 0.05 -25.93 9.06
CA HIS A 130 -0.60 -25.34 7.89
C HIS A 130 0.45 -24.73 6.94
N PRO A 131 0.46 -25.12 5.65
CA PRO A 131 1.53 -24.76 4.72
C PRO A 131 1.65 -23.25 4.45
N LEU A 132 0.57 -22.49 4.65
CA LEU A 132 0.55 -21.04 4.43
C LEU A 132 0.75 -20.22 5.71
N LYS A 133 0.87 -20.82 6.90
CA LYS A 133 0.99 -20.07 8.15
C LYS A 133 2.15 -19.08 8.12
N THR A 134 3.34 -19.56 7.75
CA THR A 134 4.55 -18.72 7.63
C THR A 134 4.39 -17.64 6.57
N VAL A 135 3.72 -17.95 5.45
CA VAL A 135 3.45 -16.98 4.38
C VAL A 135 2.55 -15.84 4.89
N TYR A 136 1.48 -16.15 5.62
CA TYR A 136 0.59 -15.14 6.19
C TYR A 136 1.23 -14.31 7.32
N LEU A 137 2.12 -14.91 8.11
CA LEU A 137 2.90 -14.16 9.11
C LEU A 137 3.84 -13.15 8.46
N TRP A 138 4.54 -13.55 7.40
CA TRP A 138 5.39 -12.65 6.62
C TRP A 138 4.57 -11.57 5.92
N TRP A 139 3.41 -11.90 5.33
CA TRP A 139 2.49 -10.90 4.76
C TRP A 139 2.16 -9.83 5.80
N GLY A 140 1.86 -10.24 7.04
CA GLY A 140 1.64 -9.29 8.13
C GLY A 140 2.85 -8.41 8.43
N TRP A 141 4.04 -8.98 8.61
CA TRP A 141 5.25 -8.20 8.92
C TRP A 141 5.67 -7.24 7.82
N VAL A 142 5.53 -7.66 6.55
CA VAL A 142 5.78 -6.80 5.39
C VAL A 142 4.84 -5.60 5.40
N ASN A 143 3.55 -5.81 5.71
CA ASN A 143 2.60 -4.70 5.79
C ASN A 143 2.82 -3.82 7.03
N VAL A 144 3.23 -4.38 8.18
CA VAL A 144 3.65 -3.57 9.33
C VAL A 144 4.78 -2.63 8.91
N ASN A 145 5.79 -3.12 8.18
CA ASN A 145 6.85 -2.26 7.65
C ASN A 145 6.31 -1.19 6.68
N ALA A 146 5.41 -1.53 5.76
CA ALA A 146 4.79 -0.56 4.85
C ALA A 146 4.07 0.56 5.60
N TRP A 147 3.24 0.24 6.59
CA TRP A 147 2.50 1.24 7.34
C TRP A 147 3.38 2.06 8.31
N ILE A 148 4.50 1.51 8.78
CA ILE A 148 5.53 2.30 9.48
C ILE A 148 6.09 3.37 8.54
N TRP A 149 6.52 2.99 7.34
CA TRP A 149 7.12 3.94 6.40
C TRP A 149 6.12 4.97 5.89
N SER A 150 4.87 4.58 5.67
CA SER A 150 3.77 5.51 5.40
C SER A 150 3.60 6.53 6.54
N ALA A 151 3.52 6.08 7.80
CA ALA A 151 3.42 7.00 8.93
C ALA A 151 4.63 7.94 9.05
N VAL A 152 5.85 7.44 8.77
CA VAL A 152 7.07 8.25 8.77
C VAL A 152 7.05 9.30 7.65
N PHE A 153 6.65 8.93 6.44
CA PHE A 153 6.53 9.81 5.30
C PHE A 153 5.50 10.93 5.52
N HIS A 154 4.29 10.59 5.96
CA HIS A 154 3.25 11.59 6.27
C HIS A 154 3.58 12.45 7.49
N THR A 155 4.44 11.97 8.39
CA THR A 155 4.99 12.82 9.45
C THR A 155 5.96 13.83 8.86
N ARG A 156 6.91 13.36 8.05
CA ARG A 156 7.93 14.20 7.46
C ARG A 156 8.32 13.72 6.07
N ASP A 157 7.89 14.50 5.09
CA ASP A 157 8.20 14.29 3.70
C ASP A 157 9.64 14.75 3.39
N LEU A 158 10.49 13.76 3.08
CA LEU A 158 11.87 13.92 2.63
C LEU A 158 12.10 12.92 1.49
N PRO A 159 13.05 13.18 0.57
CA PRO A 159 13.30 12.28 -0.56
C PRO A 159 13.59 10.82 -0.17
N TRP A 160 14.12 10.58 1.02
CA TRP A 160 14.39 9.23 1.50
C TRP A 160 13.19 8.60 2.23
N THR A 161 12.36 9.38 2.95
CA THR A 161 11.14 8.85 3.58
C THR A 161 10.10 8.51 2.52
N GLU A 162 10.00 9.36 1.48
CA GLU A 162 9.22 9.12 0.28
C GLU A 162 9.59 7.79 -0.39
N LYS A 163 10.87 7.60 -0.71
CA LYS A 163 11.34 6.34 -1.32
C LYS A 163 11.01 5.13 -0.46
N MET A 164 11.22 5.21 0.85
CA MET A 164 10.96 4.10 1.74
C MET A 164 9.47 3.76 1.85
N ASP A 165 8.58 4.75 1.81
CA ASP A 165 7.14 4.51 1.75
C ASP A 165 6.75 3.78 0.47
N TYR A 166 7.07 4.35 -0.69
CA TYR A 166 6.75 3.74 -1.98
C TYR A 166 7.37 2.35 -2.18
N PHE A 167 8.63 2.14 -1.77
CA PHE A 167 9.27 0.82 -1.86
C PHE A 167 8.61 -0.19 -0.93
N SER A 168 8.24 0.22 0.28
CA SER A 168 7.58 -0.68 1.23
C SER A 168 6.18 -1.05 0.78
N ALA A 169 5.42 -0.11 0.20
CA ALA A 169 4.14 -0.37 -0.44
C ALA A 169 4.28 -1.35 -1.61
N ALA A 170 5.27 -1.16 -2.48
CA ALA A 170 5.54 -2.06 -3.61
C ALA A 170 5.88 -3.49 -3.16
N VAL A 171 6.70 -3.64 -2.12
CA VAL A 171 7.00 -4.93 -1.51
C VAL A 171 5.73 -5.58 -0.93
N ALA A 172 4.86 -4.81 -0.26
CA ALA A 172 3.62 -5.32 0.30
C ALA A 172 2.64 -5.82 -0.78
N ILE A 173 2.46 -5.06 -1.86
CA ILE A 173 1.59 -5.42 -2.98
C ILE A 173 2.15 -6.65 -3.71
N MET A 174 3.46 -6.68 -4.00
CA MET A 174 4.12 -7.86 -4.57
C MET A 174 3.96 -9.08 -3.66
N TYR A 175 4.17 -8.93 -2.34
CA TYR A 175 4.01 -10.04 -1.41
C TYR A 175 2.55 -10.54 -1.37
N GLY A 176 1.58 -9.64 -1.51
CA GLY A 176 0.16 -9.98 -1.69
C GLY A 176 -0.05 -10.90 -2.90
N LEU A 177 0.43 -10.49 -4.08
CA LEU A 177 0.36 -11.32 -5.29
C LEU A 177 1.14 -12.64 -5.13
N TYR A 178 2.35 -12.58 -4.58
CA TYR A 178 3.19 -13.73 -4.30
C TYR A 178 2.46 -14.78 -3.46
N SER A 179 1.88 -14.37 -2.33
CA SER A 179 1.14 -15.26 -1.43
C SER A 179 -0.11 -15.85 -2.07
N THR A 180 -0.79 -15.07 -2.92
CA THR A 180 -1.97 -15.50 -3.68
C THR A 180 -1.61 -16.59 -4.69
N VAL A 181 -0.54 -16.39 -5.47
CA VAL A 181 -0.05 -17.42 -6.41
C VAL A 181 0.38 -18.68 -5.68
N VAL A 182 1.12 -18.55 -4.57
CA VAL A 182 1.55 -19.70 -3.74
C VAL A 182 0.33 -20.49 -3.24
N ARG A 183 -0.72 -19.81 -2.79
CA ARG A 183 -1.97 -20.42 -2.33
C ARG A 183 -2.68 -21.18 -3.45
N PHE A 184 -2.91 -20.52 -4.59
CA PHE A 184 -3.76 -21.04 -5.67
C PHE A 184 -3.10 -22.16 -6.46
N THR A 185 -1.77 -22.14 -6.60
CA THR A 185 -1.02 -23.18 -7.32
C THR A 185 -0.57 -24.32 -6.40
N HIS A 186 -0.79 -24.19 -5.09
CA HIS A 186 -0.39 -25.15 -4.06
C HIS A 186 1.12 -25.45 -4.06
N ILE A 187 1.96 -24.43 -4.33
CA ILE A 187 3.44 -24.51 -4.32
C ILE A 187 3.99 -24.02 -2.98
N TYR A 188 3.80 -24.80 -1.92
CA TYR A 188 4.11 -24.34 -0.56
C TYR A 188 5.61 -24.29 -0.24
N PRO A 189 6.03 -23.42 0.70
CA PRO A 189 7.38 -23.45 1.24
C PRO A 189 7.70 -24.83 1.81
N PRO A 190 8.95 -25.30 1.66
CA PRO A 190 9.36 -26.54 2.30
C PRO A 190 9.25 -26.38 3.83
N PRO A 191 8.80 -27.43 4.56
CA PRO A 191 8.75 -27.36 6.00
C PRO A 191 10.17 -27.08 6.54
N PRO A 192 10.32 -26.22 7.57
CA PRO A 192 11.59 -26.07 8.25
C PRO A 192 12.06 -27.46 8.71
N SER A 193 13.33 -27.77 8.47
CA SER A 193 13.95 -29.08 8.71
C SER A 193 13.64 -29.55 10.12
N SER A 194 12.68 -30.47 10.25
CA SER A 194 12.42 -31.20 11.49
C SER A 194 13.01 -32.58 11.33
N LEU A 195 13.90 -32.94 12.25
CA LEU A 195 14.46 -34.27 12.50
C LEU A 195 13.39 -35.32 12.87
N THR A 196 12.11 -35.07 12.62
CA THR A 196 11.00 -35.95 12.97
C THR A 196 10.55 -36.76 11.75
N LEU A 197 10.87 -38.05 11.83
CA LEU A 197 10.62 -39.10 10.84
C LEU A 197 9.13 -39.53 10.76
N SER A 198 8.18 -38.59 10.78
CA SER A 198 6.75 -38.91 10.81
C SER A 198 5.98 -38.35 9.60
N SER A 199 5.59 -39.28 8.73
CA SER A 199 4.45 -39.27 7.79
C SER A 199 4.03 -37.95 7.11
N ARG A 200 4.95 -37.08 6.71
CA ARG A 200 4.61 -35.94 5.85
C ARG A 200 4.63 -36.36 4.39
N GLN A 201 3.54 -36.10 3.66
CA GLN A 201 3.47 -36.38 2.23
C GLN A 201 4.69 -35.75 1.53
N PRO A 202 5.42 -36.52 0.69
CA PRO A 202 6.53 -35.97 -0.06
C PRO A 202 5.99 -34.90 -1.02
N SER A 203 6.24 -33.64 -0.70
CA SER A 203 5.99 -32.55 -1.66
C SER A 203 6.81 -32.85 -2.91
N SER A 204 6.13 -33.05 -4.04
CA SER A 204 6.80 -33.43 -5.29
C SER A 204 7.94 -32.46 -5.61
N HIS A 205 9.09 -32.99 -6.05
CA HIS A 205 10.30 -32.20 -6.34
C HIS A 205 10.01 -31.01 -7.28
N TRP A 206 9.09 -31.17 -8.25
CA TRP A 206 8.71 -30.08 -9.15
C TRP A 206 8.01 -28.92 -8.45
N LYS A 207 7.16 -29.17 -7.43
CA LYS A 207 6.47 -28.10 -6.68
C LYS A 207 7.45 -27.26 -5.86
N LYS A 208 8.44 -27.92 -5.25
CA LYS A 208 9.56 -27.24 -4.56
C LYS A 208 10.36 -26.36 -5.52
N ASN A 209 10.65 -26.86 -6.72
CA ASN A 209 11.36 -26.08 -7.74
C ASN A 209 10.53 -24.88 -8.21
N LEU A 210 9.22 -25.07 -8.43
CA LEU A 210 8.32 -24.00 -8.85
C LEU A 210 8.17 -22.92 -7.78
N TYR A 211 8.05 -23.30 -6.50
CA TYR A 211 8.06 -22.36 -5.37
C TYR A 211 9.34 -21.53 -5.34
N ARG A 212 10.51 -22.18 -5.50
CA ARG A 212 11.81 -21.48 -5.53
C ARG A 212 11.90 -20.53 -6.73
N LEU A 213 11.51 -20.99 -7.90
CA LEU A 213 11.49 -20.18 -9.13
C LEU A 213 10.61 -18.94 -8.95
N TRP A 214 9.38 -19.12 -8.47
CA TRP A 214 8.45 -18.01 -8.22
C TRP A 214 8.99 -17.02 -7.19
N SER A 215 9.54 -17.52 -6.08
CA SER A 215 10.13 -16.68 -5.03
C SER A 215 11.33 -15.88 -5.56
N THR A 216 12.21 -16.49 -6.35
CA THR A 216 13.34 -15.82 -6.99
C THR A 216 12.85 -14.77 -7.99
N LEU A 217 11.86 -15.11 -8.83
CA LEU A 217 11.31 -14.18 -9.81
C LEU A 217 10.71 -12.92 -9.15
N CYS A 218 9.85 -13.09 -8.14
CA CYS A 218 9.28 -11.95 -7.40
C CYS A 218 10.36 -11.09 -6.74
N THR A 219 11.38 -11.73 -6.17
CA THR A 219 12.51 -11.02 -5.55
C THR A 219 13.29 -10.21 -6.58
N LEU A 220 13.63 -10.81 -7.73
CA LEU A 220 14.34 -10.12 -8.82
C LEU A 220 13.53 -8.95 -9.38
N ILE A 221 12.21 -9.12 -9.56
CA ILE A 221 11.33 -8.03 -10.02
C ILE A 221 11.36 -6.86 -9.05
N ILE A 222 11.26 -7.12 -7.74
CA ILE A 222 11.30 -6.06 -6.72
C ILE A 222 12.67 -5.40 -6.61
N VAL A 223 13.75 -6.17 -6.67
CA VAL A 223 15.11 -5.61 -6.69
C VAL A 223 15.28 -4.72 -7.92
N ALA A 224 14.85 -5.18 -9.11
CA ALA A 224 14.90 -4.38 -10.33
C ALA A 224 14.06 -3.10 -10.23
N HIS A 225 12.84 -3.17 -9.68
CA HIS A 225 11.95 -2.03 -9.44
C HIS A 225 12.61 -0.96 -8.55
N ILE A 226 13.16 -1.39 -7.40
CA ILE A 226 13.83 -0.51 -6.45
C ILE A 226 15.11 0.08 -7.04
N THR A 227 15.93 -0.73 -7.72
CA THR A 227 17.15 -0.27 -8.37
C THR A 227 16.85 0.78 -9.44
N TYR A 228 15.85 0.54 -10.29
CA TYR A 228 15.39 1.50 -11.30
C TYR A 228 15.03 2.84 -10.66
N LEU A 229 14.07 2.87 -9.73
CA LEU A 229 13.60 4.10 -9.08
C LEU A 229 14.67 4.80 -8.22
N THR A 230 15.65 4.05 -7.72
CA THR A 230 16.77 4.63 -6.95
C THR A 230 17.80 5.30 -7.85
N SER A 231 18.02 4.76 -9.05
CA SER A 231 19.04 5.24 -10.01
C SER A 231 18.66 6.52 -10.74
N LEU A 232 17.38 6.91 -10.75
CA LEU A 232 16.92 8.10 -11.46
C LEU A 232 17.19 9.38 -10.65
N PRO A 233 17.49 10.51 -11.31
CA PRO A 233 17.64 11.82 -10.65
C PRO A 233 16.36 12.31 -9.97
N ARG A 234 15.19 11.89 -10.48
CA ARG A 234 13.87 12.19 -9.93
C ARG A 234 13.08 10.89 -9.85
N PHE A 235 12.21 10.79 -8.84
CA PHE A 235 11.34 9.64 -8.67
C PHE A 235 10.30 9.59 -9.80
N ASP A 236 10.17 8.44 -10.47
CA ASP A 236 9.19 8.23 -11.54
C ASP A 236 7.87 7.71 -10.94
N TYR A 237 6.99 8.63 -10.56
CA TYR A 237 5.69 8.28 -9.99
C TYR A 237 4.79 7.54 -10.98
N ALA A 238 4.83 7.90 -12.27
CA ALA A 238 3.98 7.28 -13.27
C ALA A 238 4.33 5.79 -13.44
N TYR A 239 5.62 5.47 -13.51
CA TYR A 239 6.09 4.10 -13.49
C TYR A 239 5.71 3.38 -12.19
N ASN A 240 5.97 3.99 -11.03
CA ASN A 240 5.69 3.36 -9.74
C ASN A 240 4.20 3.05 -9.54
N ILE A 241 3.31 3.99 -9.90
CA ILE A 241 1.86 3.78 -9.85
C ILE A 241 1.45 2.67 -10.82
N THR A 242 1.97 2.68 -12.05
CA THR A 242 1.66 1.64 -13.05
C THR A 242 2.09 0.26 -12.58
N PHE A 243 3.30 0.13 -12.03
CA PHE A 243 3.84 -1.11 -11.49
C PHE A 243 2.91 -1.68 -10.39
N ASN A 244 2.58 -0.86 -9.40
CA ASN A 244 1.73 -1.26 -8.29
C ASN A 244 0.29 -1.59 -8.73
N LEU A 245 -0.25 -0.81 -9.67
CA LEU A 245 -1.58 -1.05 -10.23
C LEU A 245 -1.65 -2.39 -10.95
N VAL A 246 -0.66 -2.74 -11.77
CA VAL A 246 -0.62 -4.05 -12.47
C VAL A 246 -0.60 -5.21 -11.48
N LEU A 247 0.24 -5.13 -10.43
CA LEU A 247 0.33 -6.16 -9.40
C LEU A 247 -0.97 -6.26 -8.59
N GLY A 248 -1.53 -5.13 -8.16
CA GLY A 248 -2.76 -5.05 -7.38
C GLY A 248 -3.98 -5.56 -8.15
N LEU A 249 -4.11 -5.20 -9.44
CA LEU A 249 -5.18 -5.71 -10.29
C LEU A 249 -5.04 -7.22 -10.55
N SER A 250 -3.81 -7.71 -10.75
CA SER A 250 -3.56 -9.15 -10.88
C SER A 250 -3.95 -9.91 -9.61
N HIS A 251 -3.58 -9.38 -8.45
CA HIS A 251 -3.98 -9.92 -7.15
C HIS A 251 -5.51 -9.98 -7.02
N ASN A 252 -6.19 -8.86 -7.29
CA ASN A 252 -7.64 -8.77 -7.17
C ASN A 252 -8.36 -9.69 -8.15
N PHE A 253 -7.86 -9.81 -9.37
CA PHE A 253 -8.40 -10.71 -10.38
C PHE A 253 -8.39 -12.17 -9.92
N LEU A 254 -7.28 -12.64 -9.33
CA LEU A 254 -7.20 -14.01 -8.78
C LEU A 254 -8.23 -14.24 -7.66
N TRP A 255 -8.44 -13.27 -6.78
CA TRP A 255 -9.43 -13.38 -5.70
C TRP A 255 -10.88 -13.32 -6.20
N LEU A 256 -11.15 -12.59 -7.29
CA LEU A 256 -12.43 -12.67 -7.98
C LEU A 256 -12.66 -14.07 -8.54
N ILE A 257 -11.66 -14.67 -9.20
CA ILE A 257 -11.77 -16.06 -9.69
C ILE A 257 -12.10 -17.03 -8.54
N PHE A 258 -11.45 -16.90 -7.39
CA PHE A 258 -11.74 -17.74 -6.22
C PHE A 258 -13.20 -17.67 -5.76
N SER A 259 -13.78 -16.48 -5.86
CA SER A 259 -15.13 -16.17 -5.40
C SER A 259 -16.24 -16.71 -6.32
N LEU A 260 -15.91 -17.00 -7.59
CA LEU A 260 -16.85 -17.48 -8.61
C LEU A 260 -17.52 -18.81 -8.21
N PRO A 261 -18.68 -19.13 -8.83
CA PRO A 261 -19.31 -20.44 -8.69
C PRO A 261 -18.39 -21.60 -9.09
N ALA A 262 -18.60 -22.76 -8.46
CA ALA A 262 -17.82 -23.97 -8.74
C ALA A 262 -17.91 -24.42 -10.20
N SER A 263 -19.07 -24.24 -10.84
CA SER A 263 -19.29 -24.55 -12.26
C SER A 263 -18.33 -23.79 -13.17
N ILE A 264 -18.07 -22.51 -12.88
CA ILE A 264 -17.16 -21.66 -13.66
C ILE A 264 -15.70 -22.00 -13.35
N THR A 265 -15.34 -22.12 -12.06
CA THR A 265 -13.94 -22.42 -11.69
C THR A 265 -13.48 -23.80 -12.15
N SER A 266 -14.42 -24.73 -12.33
CA SER A 266 -14.13 -26.07 -12.89
C SER A 266 -13.70 -26.01 -14.35
N LEU A 267 -14.16 -25.01 -15.14
CA LEU A 267 -13.73 -24.81 -16.53
C LEU A 267 -12.24 -24.48 -16.64
N PHE A 268 -11.70 -23.83 -15.61
CA PHE A 268 -10.28 -23.47 -15.51
C PHE A 268 -9.47 -24.49 -14.70
N ALA A 269 -10.07 -25.65 -14.37
CA ALA A 269 -9.48 -26.67 -13.51
C ALA A 269 -8.93 -26.13 -12.17
N LEU A 270 -9.53 -25.04 -11.65
CA LEU A 270 -9.07 -24.41 -10.43
C LEU A 270 -9.51 -25.24 -9.22
N LYS A 271 -8.55 -25.90 -8.59
CA LYS A 271 -8.75 -26.57 -7.30
C LYS A 271 -8.56 -25.55 -6.17
N ARG A 272 -9.63 -25.22 -5.42
CA ARG A 272 -9.54 -24.26 -4.30
C ARG A 272 -8.69 -24.77 -3.15
N TYR A 273 -8.78 -26.08 -2.87
CA TYR A 273 -8.10 -26.71 -1.76
C TYR A 273 -7.43 -28.03 -2.18
N PRO A 274 -6.26 -28.39 -1.63
CA PRO A 274 -5.52 -29.58 -2.04
C PRO A 274 -6.29 -30.90 -1.90
N HIS A 275 -7.17 -31.02 -0.89
CA HIS A 275 -7.83 -32.28 -0.54
C HIS A 275 -9.36 -32.28 -0.78
N ALA A 276 -9.92 -31.17 -1.28
CA ALA A 276 -11.33 -31.08 -1.68
C ALA A 276 -11.52 -31.42 -3.18
N PRO A 277 -12.73 -31.82 -3.62
CA PRO A 277 -13.04 -31.93 -5.04
C PRO A 277 -13.00 -30.55 -5.75
N ILE A 278 -12.83 -30.53 -7.07
CA ILE A 278 -12.79 -29.28 -7.87
C ILE A 278 -14.12 -28.51 -7.77
N SER A 279 -15.23 -29.24 -7.64
CA SER A 279 -16.57 -28.68 -7.44
C SER A 279 -16.77 -28.04 -6.06
N TYR A 280 -15.84 -28.22 -5.11
CA TYR A 280 -16.01 -27.64 -3.79
C TYR A 280 -15.85 -26.12 -3.80
N ARG A 281 -16.82 -25.45 -3.19
CA ARG A 281 -16.81 -24.01 -2.94
C ARG A 281 -17.19 -23.75 -1.48
N PRO A 282 -16.32 -23.12 -0.70
CA PRO A 282 -16.62 -22.81 0.69
C PRO A 282 -17.70 -21.72 0.76
N THR A 283 -18.53 -21.75 1.81
CA THR A 283 -19.64 -20.80 2.00
C THR A 283 -19.17 -19.35 2.09
N PHE A 284 -17.97 -19.13 2.60
CA PHE A 284 -17.35 -17.80 2.75
C PHE A 284 -16.58 -17.32 1.52
N ALA A 285 -16.57 -18.05 0.39
CA ALA A 285 -15.82 -17.65 -0.81
C ALA A 285 -16.16 -16.23 -1.30
N SER A 286 -17.42 -15.79 -1.13
CA SER A 286 -17.88 -14.46 -1.52
C SER A 286 -17.23 -13.32 -0.72
N LYS A 287 -16.67 -13.59 0.47
CA LYS A 287 -15.93 -12.59 1.25
C LYS A 287 -14.70 -12.07 0.48
N ALA A 288 -14.08 -12.90 -0.35
CA ALA A 288 -12.96 -12.47 -1.19
C ALA A 288 -13.42 -11.47 -2.28
N ALA A 289 -14.61 -11.65 -2.86
CA ALA A 289 -15.19 -10.67 -3.79
C ALA A 289 -15.51 -9.35 -3.07
N TRP A 290 -16.09 -9.40 -1.88
CA TRP A 290 -16.31 -8.20 -1.07
C TRP A 290 -15.00 -7.49 -0.72
N PHE A 291 -13.93 -8.24 -0.40
CA PHE A 291 -12.61 -7.66 -0.18
C PHE A 291 -12.11 -6.91 -1.41
N VAL A 292 -12.24 -7.51 -2.60
CA VAL A 292 -11.84 -6.85 -3.85
C VAL A 292 -12.67 -5.60 -4.11
N VAL A 293 -13.99 -5.67 -3.97
CA VAL A 293 -14.88 -4.50 -4.17
C VAL A 293 -14.51 -3.38 -3.21
N LEU A 294 -14.40 -3.66 -1.91
CA LEU A 294 -14.09 -2.65 -0.90
C LEU A 294 -12.70 -2.06 -1.11
N THR A 295 -11.70 -2.88 -1.44
CA THR A 295 -10.34 -2.39 -1.71
C THR A 295 -10.30 -1.53 -2.96
N THR A 296 -10.98 -1.92 -4.04
CA THR A 296 -11.08 -1.11 -5.26
C THR A 296 -11.78 0.21 -4.98
N LEU A 297 -12.92 0.22 -4.27
CA LEU A 297 -13.61 1.45 -3.88
C LEU A 297 -12.73 2.34 -3.01
N ALA A 298 -11.99 1.77 -2.06
CA ALA A 298 -11.04 2.53 -1.25
C ALA A 298 -9.96 3.17 -2.13
N THR A 299 -9.34 2.43 -3.05
CA THR A 299 -8.31 2.96 -3.95
C THR A 299 -8.85 4.04 -4.89
N THR A 300 -10.13 3.98 -5.29
CA THR A 300 -10.72 5.06 -6.12
C THR A 300 -10.83 6.39 -5.40
N LEU A 301 -10.71 6.43 -4.06
CA LEU A 301 -10.70 7.70 -3.32
C LEU A 301 -9.54 8.61 -3.76
N GLU A 302 -8.39 8.04 -4.12
CA GLU A 302 -7.23 8.76 -4.67
C GLU A 302 -7.56 9.58 -5.93
N LEU A 303 -8.59 9.18 -6.69
CA LEU A 303 -8.97 9.86 -7.93
C LEU A 303 -9.66 11.21 -7.70
N PHE A 304 -10.18 11.47 -6.49
CA PHE A 304 -10.90 12.70 -6.21
C PHE A 304 -9.98 13.90 -5.93
N ASP A 305 -8.72 13.66 -5.52
CA ASP A 305 -7.67 14.67 -5.22
C ASP A 305 -8.21 16.06 -4.79
N PHE A 306 -8.97 16.09 -3.68
CA PHE A 306 -9.62 17.31 -3.21
C PHE A 306 -8.83 18.02 -2.10
N ALA A 307 -8.97 19.35 -2.02
CA ALA A 307 -8.37 20.15 -0.95
C ALA A 307 -8.88 19.74 0.44
N PRO A 308 -7.99 19.57 1.44
CA PRO A 308 -8.31 18.91 2.69
C PRO A 308 -9.40 19.63 3.48
N TRP A 309 -10.42 18.86 3.88
CA TRP A 309 -11.44 19.29 4.81
C TRP A 309 -10.81 19.66 6.14
N TRP A 310 -11.15 20.86 6.60
CA TRP A 310 -10.55 21.50 7.78
C TRP A 310 -9.01 21.55 7.73
N ARG A 311 -8.41 21.46 6.54
CA ARG A 311 -6.97 21.32 6.31
C ARG A 311 -6.33 20.14 7.02
N ILE A 312 -7.07 19.06 7.24
CA ILE A 312 -6.57 17.86 7.92
C ILE A 312 -6.90 16.59 7.14
N ILE A 313 -8.11 16.48 6.58
CA ILE A 313 -8.61 15.25 5.93
C ILE A 313 -8.73 15.49 4.43
N ASP A 314 -7.95 14.78 3.63
CA ASP A 314 -8.03 14.75 2.17
C ASP A 314 -8.45 13.36 1.64
N ALA A 315 -8.50 13.24 0.31
CA ALA A 315 -8.76 11.98 -0.39
C ALA A 315 -7.81 10.84 0.05
N HIS A 316 -6.52 11.14 0.19
CA HIS A 316 -5.49 10.16 0.53
C HIS A 316 -5.66 9.61 1.96
N SER A 317 -5.90 10.49 2.93
CA SER A 317 -6.18 10.08 4.30
C SER A 317 -7.48 9.26 4.41
N LEU A 318 -8.50 9.54 3.59
CA LEU A 318 -9.72 8.73 3.54
C LEU A 318 -9.45 7.35 2.94
N TRP A 319 -8.56 7.22 1.96
CA TRP A 319 -8.10 5.91 1.48
C TRP A 319 -7.44 5.11 2.62
N HIS A 320 -6.56 5.74 3.41
CA HIS A 320 -5.97 5.10 4.59
C HIS A 320 -7.03 4.71 5.63
N ALA A 321 -8.01 5.56 5.89
CA ALA A 321 -9.07 5.28 6.84
C ALA A 321 -9.93 4.07 6.38
N ALA A 322 -10.26 4.01 5.09
CA ALA A 322 -11.07 2.94 4.50
C ALA A 322 -10.37 1.58 4.56
N THR A 323 -9.03 1.53 4.44
CA THR A 323 -8.28 0.27 4.48
C THR A 323 -8.23 -0.37 5.88
N VAL A 324 -8.36 0.40 6.97
CA VAL A 324 -8.33 -0.11 8.35
C VAL A 324 -9.33 -1.27 8.59
N PRO A 325 -10.65 -1.10 8.37
CA PRO A 325 -11.60 -2.20 8.55
C PRO A 325 -11.42 -3.31 7.50
N ILE A 326 -10.98 -2.97 6.29
CA ILE A 326 -10.73 -3.93 5.20
C ILE A 326 -9.61 -4.90 5.58
N VAL A 327 -8.53 -4.41 6.19
CA VAL A 327 -7.44 -5.25 6.73
C VAL A 327 -7.97 -6.24 7.76
N GLY A 328 -8.84 -5.79 8.67
CA GLY A 328 -9.50 -6.65 9.64
C GLY A 328 -10.28 -7.78 8.97
N MET A 329 -11.15 -7.43 8.02
CA MET A 329 -11.93 -8.39 7.24
C MET A 329 -11.04 -9.40 6.50
N TRP A 330 -9.90 -8.94 5.98
CA TRP A 330 -8.97 -9.79 5.26
C TRP A 330 -8.34 -10.86 6.15
N TYR A 331 -7.87 -10.51 7.34
CA TYR A 331 -7.34 -11.49 8.29
C TYR A 331 -8.40 -12.49 8.75
N ASP A 332 -9.63 -12.05 8.99
CA ASP A 332 -10.73 -12.95 9.34
C ASP A 332 -10.99 -13.95 8.21
N PHE A 333 -10.97 -13.49 6.96
CA PHE A 333 -11.04 -14.36 5.78
C PHE A 333 -9.85 -15.34 5.73
N LEU A 334 -8.61 -14.89 5.90
CA LEU A 334 -7.43 -15.77 5.86
C LEU A 334 -7.46 -16.85 6.94
N VAL A 335 -7.90 -16.50 8.15
CA VAL A 335 -8.06 -17.45 9.26
C VAL A 335 -9.17 -18.46 8.96
N GLN A 336 -10.32 -18.00 8.47
CA GLN A 336 -11.42 -18.87 8.08
C GLN A 336 -11.00 -19.82 6.94
N ASP A 337 -10.33 -19.27 5.91
CA ASP A 337 -9.81 -20.03 4.78
C ASP A 337 -8.84 -21.12 5.23
N SER A 338 -7.91 -20.81 6.15
CA SER A 338 -6.92 -21.77 6.65
C SER A 338 -7.50 -22.89 7.51
N ARG A 339 -8.73 -22.71 8.03
CA ARG A 339 -9.41 -23.67 8.92
C ARG A 339 -10.43 -24.53 8.18
N ASP A 340 -10.65 -24.26 6.90
CA ASP A 340 -11.57 -25.00 6.07
C ASP A 340 -11.18 -26.48 5.93
N GLU A 341 -12.17 -27.36 5.89
CA GLU A 341 -11.97 -28.81 5.83
C GLU A 341 -11.35 -29.27 4.52
N GLY A 342 -11.42 -28.46 3.46
CA GLY A 342 -10.70 -28.68 2.21
C GLY A 342 -9.18 -28.81 2.36
N TRP A 343 -8.61 -28.29 3.46
CA TRP A 343 -7.20 -28.47 3.80
C TRP A 343 -6.88 -29.80 4.49
N ARG A 344 -7.87 -30.52 5.03
CA ARG A 344 -7.65 -31.76 5.79
C ARG A 344 -7.67 -32.98 4.88
N TYR A 345 -6.68 -33.86 5.05
CA TYR A 345 -6.69 -35.16 4.39
C TYR A 345 -7.79 -36.05 4.99
N GLY A 346 -8.75 -36.49 4.18
CA GLY A 346 -9.81 -37.41 4.59
C GLY A 346 -11.13 -36.77 5.07
N GLY A 347 -11.13 -35.48 5.44
CA GLY A 347 -12.34 -34.81 5.99
C GLY A 347 -13.57 -34.84 5.08
N TRP A 348 -13.37 -34.91 3.77
CA TRP A 348 -14.45 -34.98 2.78
C TRP A 348 -15.11 -36.35 2.62
N ARG A 349 -14.54 -37.42 3.19
CA ARG A 349 -15.08 -38.80 3.04
C ARG A 349 -16.06 -39.20 4.15
N ASP A 350 -16.16 -38.41 5.21
CA ASP A 350 -16.95 -38.78 6.39
C ASP A 350 -18.36 -38.14 6.40
N GLU A 351 -18.72 -37.28 5.42
CA GLU A 351 -20.06 -36.68 5.32
C GLU A 351 -20.97 -37.30 4.24
N LEU A 352 -20.48 -38.29 3.46
CA LEU A 352 -21.28 -39.01 2.46
C LEU A 352 -21.73 -40.41 2.93
N LYS A 353 -21.65 -40.65 4.23
CA LYS A 353 -22.19 -41.84 4.88
C LYS A 353 -23.06 -41.38 6.05
N ASP A 354 -24.27 -40.94 5.74
CA ASP A 354 -25.46 -41.14 6.56
C ASP A 354 -26.71 -40.84 5.73
#